data_AF-A0A395IA95-F1
#
_entry.id   AF-A0A395IA95-F1
#
_cell.length_a   1.000
_cell.length_b   1.000
_cell.length_c   1.000
_cell.angle_alpha   90.00
_cell.angle_beta   90.00
_cell.angle_gamma   90.00
#
_symmetry.space_group_name_H-M   'P 1'
#
loop_
_entity.id
_entity.type
_entity.pdbx_description
1 polymer ?
#
loop_
_entity_poly.entity_id
_entity_poly.type
_entity_poly.pdbx_seq_one_letter_code
_entity_poly.pdbx_strand_id
1 'polypeptide(L)'
;MGDSDQASNPFDELIAECHNDPRQIQARYEAHRFNRSKQQKDKLLDPSFPGWQVDDILRCLHEQAKNERPGAAAAAPFVDHRHSLTILARPPQHIRNLIKEIQQEIEDVAPSLWFTPPNYLHMTALEVASCRTEPEIDGLVAQLKGSGIIPQLVNYTYYHRTRLFRPVISYDATAMALSFIPEADDGTENVRQQEYHDDEYTYHHLRRDVSAQVAAIGLPMKPRYIAPSAHVTIARFITREGFLTEAPGSGGEGKFDDNRVAALINKIEAINEKLRAEYWPREQEPVPWKGEWLVNVPKTRRTYCKGKECKKHTQHKVTQYKAGKASLFAQGKRRYDRKQSGYGGQTKPVFHKKAKTTKKIVLRLECTACKQKKQLSLKRCKHFELGGDKKTKGAALVF
;
A
#
# COMPACT_ATOMS: atom_id res chain seq x y z
N MET A 1 15.52 41.24 -14.31
CA MET A 1 15.95 39.83 -14.22
C MET A 1 15.61 39.39 -12.81
N GLY A 2 14.44 38.77 -12.62
CA GLY A 2 14.02 38.25 -11.32
C GLY A 2 14.53 36.84 -11.17
N ASP A 3 15.32 36.59 -10.13
CA ASP A 3 15.74 35.26 -9.71
C ASP A 3 14.49 34.39 -9.51
N SER A 4 14.28 33.43 -10.40
CA SER A 4 13.36 32.34 -10.16
C SER A 4 14.04 31.39 -9.19
N ASP A 5 13.73 31.55 -7.91
CA ASP A 5 14.15 30.67 -6.83
C ASP A 5 13.52 29.28 -7.07
N GLN A 6 14.14 28.48 -7.94
CA GLN A 6 13.76 27.08 -8.17
C GLN A 6 14.08 26.32 -6.89
N ALA A 7 13.05 26.11 -6.06
CA ALA A 7 13.16 25.34 -4.84
C ALA A 7 13.81 23.97 -5.14
N SER A 8 15.00 23.75 -4.60
CA SER A 8 15.74 22.49 -4.71
C SER A 8 14.88 21.31 -4.21
N ASN A 9 14.92 20.19 -4.91
CA ASN A 9 14.15 19.00 -4.54
C ASN A 9 14.71 18.41 -3.23
N PRO A 10 13.91 18.32 -2.15
CA PRO A 10 14.42 17.95 -0.82
C PRO A 10 14.90 16.50 -0.70
N PHE A 11 14.68 15.66 -1.72
CA PHE A 11 15.19 14.29 -1.75
C PHE A 11 16.56 14.17 -2.43
N ASP A 12 17.05 15.22 -3.11
CA ASP A 12 18.37 15.19 -3.75
C ASP A 12 19.51 15.25 -2.72
N GLU A 13 19.29 15.92 -1.59
CA GLU A 13 20.29 16.08 -0.52
C GLU A 13 20.83 14.74 -0.02
N LEU A 14 19.93 13.80 0.33
CA LEU A 14 20.35 12.48 0.83
C LEU A 14 21.07 11.66 -0.26
N ILE A 15 20.63 11.76 -1.51
CA ILE A 15 21.28 11.04 -2.62
C ILE A 15 22.69 11.59 -2.85
N ALA A 16 22.85 12.91 -2.84
CA ALA A 16 24.15 13.57 -2.98
C ALA A 16 25.10 13.20 -1.83
N GLU A 17 24.63 13.25 -0.58
CA GLU A 17 25.41 12.84 0.61
C GLU A 17 25.83 11.37 0.58
N CYS A 18 25.04 10.51 -0.07
CA CYS A 18 25.35 9.09 -0.22
C CYS A 18 26.12 8.80 -1.52
N HIS A 19 26.51 9.82 -2.29
CA HIS A 19 27.15 9.66 -3.60
C HIS A 19 26.36 8.77 -4.57
N ASN A 20 25.03 8.79 -4.47
CA ASN A 20 24.11 7.91 -5.21
C ASN A 20 24.35 6.40 -4.96
N ASP A 21 25.06 6.02 -3.90
CA ASP A 21 25.30 4.62 -3.52
C ASP A 21 24.07 4.05 -2.80
N PRO A 22 23.39 3.03 -3.38
CA PRO A 22 22.21 2.39 -2.79
C PRO A 22 22.44 1.85 -1.38
N ARG A 23 23.65 1.34 -1.09
CA ARG A 23 24.00 0.75 0.20
C ARG A 23 24.15 1.83 1.27
N GLN A 24 24.71 2.97 0.91
CA GLN A 24 24.77 4.13 1.80
C GLN A 24 23.38 4.70 2.06
N ILE A 25 22.52 4.80 1.04
CA ILE A 25 21.11 5.21 1.21
C ILE A 25 20.38 4.24 2.15
N GLN A 26 20.54 2.93 1.94
CA GLN A 26 19.98 1.92 2.83
C GLN A 26 20.48 2.08 4.27
N ALA A 27 21.78 2.27 4.47
CA ALA A 27 22.38 2.47 5.79
C ALA A 27 21.85 3.75 6.46
N ARG A 28 21.63 4.84 5.71
CA ARG A 28 21.01 6.07 6.24
C ARG A 28 19.56 5.84 6.68
N TYR A 29 18.77 5.08 5.92
CA TYR A 29 17.41 4.69 6.30
C TYR A 29 17.39 3.84 7.59
N GLU A 30 18.31 2.86 7.69
CA GLU A 30 18.48 2.00 8.85
C GLU A 30 18.90 2.81 10.09
N ALA A 31 19.92 3.66 9.97
CA ALA A 31 20.40 4.53 11.04
C ALA A 31 19.32 5.52 11.49
N HIS A 32 18.59 6.13 10.56
CA HIS A 32 17.52 7.06 10.88
C HIS A 32 16.41 6.39 11.72
N ARG A 33 15.90 5.23 11.28
CA ARG A 33 14.87 4.52 12.05
C ARG A 33 15.39 4.03 13.40
N PHE A 34 16.63 3.55 13.47
CA PHE A 34 17.22 3.06 14.72
C PHE A 34 17.38 4.19 15.74
N ASN A 35 17.99 5.30 15.33
CA ASN A 35 18.21 6.47 16.19
C ASN A 35 16.87 7.07 16.65
N ARG A 36 15.90 7.17 15.74
CA ARG A 36 14.55 7.65 16.08
C ARG A 36 13.87 6.72 17.08
N SER A 37 13.86 5.41 16.85
CA SER A 37 13.25 4.45 17.77
C SER A 37 13.89 4.51 19.16
N LYS A 38 15.23 4.60 19.24
CA LYS A 38 15.94 4.77 20.51
C LYS A 38 15.50 6.05 21.23
N GLN A 39 15.54 7.19 20.53
CA GLN A 39 15.13 8.48 21.11
C GLN A 39 13.66 8.49 21.55
N GLN A 40 12.76 7.88 20.79
CA GLN A 40 11.34 7.82 21.16
C GLN A 40 11.12 6.87 22.32
N LYS A 41 11.81 5.72 22.37
CA LYS A 41 11.76 4.80 23.51
C LYS A 41 12.20 5.50 24.80
N ASP A 42 13.33 6.20 24.77
CA ASP A 42 13.85 6.93 25.94
C ASP A 42 12.83 8.00 26.39
N LYS A 43 12.23 8.74 25.45
CA LYS A 43 11.20 9.75 25.75
C LYS A 43 9.90 9.18 26.32
N LEU A 44 9.45 8.03 25.84
CA LEU A 44 8.18 7.42 26.26
C LEU A 44 8.30 6.71 27.61
N LEU A 45 9.49 6.24 27.96
CA LEU A 45 9.78 5.61 29.25
C LEU A 45 10.29 6.61 30.30
N ASP A 46 10.46 7.88 29.92
CA ASP A 46 10.86 8.93 30.85
C ASP A 46 9.72 9.23 31.84
N PRO A 47 9.99 9.33 33.15
CA PRO A 47 8.95 9.66 34.15
C PRO A 47 8.26 11.01 33.94
N SER A 48 8.86 11.91 33.14
CA SER A 48 8.28 13.21 32.76
C SER A 48 7.43 13.14 31.49
N PHE A 49 7.18 11.95 30.93
CA PHE A 49 6.37 11.77 29.73
C PHE A 49 4.98 12.41 29.91
N PRO A 50 4.62 13.44 29.11
CA PRO A 50 3.36 14.19 29.29
C PRO A 50 2.12 13.40 28.83
N GLY A 51 2.32 12.19 28.30
CA GLY A 51 1.25 11.34 27.79
C GLY A 51 1.10 11.32 26.28
N TRP A 52 0.22 10.43 25.81
CA TRP A 52 -0.07 10.27 24.39
C TRP A 52 -0.71 11.53 23.79
N GLN A 53 -0.25 11.89 22.59
CA GLN A 53 -0.82 12.94 21.76
C GLN A 53 -2.03 12.36 21.02
N VAL A 54 -3.21 12.74 21.48
CA VAL A 54 -4.50 12.23 20.96
C VAL A 54 -4.83 12.91 19.63
N ASP A 55 -5.18 12.12 18.62
CA ASP A 55 -5.73 12.62 17.36
C ASP A 55 -7.23 12.92 17.53
N ASP A 56 -7.55 14.15 17.95
CA ASP A 56 -8.93 14.57 18.26
C ASP A 56 -9.88 14.40 17.07
N ILE A 57 -9.40 14.69 15.85
CA ILE A 57 -10.20 14.56 14.62
C ILE A 57 -10.54 13.09 14.38
N LEU A 58 -9.55 12.20 14.48
CA LEU A 58 -9.78 10.77 14.34
C LEU A 58 -10.64 10.21 15.47
N ARG A 59 -10.49 10.70 16.71
CA ARG A 59 -11.36 10.36 17.84
C ARG A 59 -12.81 10.68 17.52
N CYS A 60 -13.11 11.91 17.10
CA CYS A 60 -14.46 12.34 16.74
C CYS A 60 -15.06 11.49 15.61
N LEU A 61 -14.30 11.21 14.54
CA LEU A 61 -14.74 10.35 13.45
C LEU A 61 -15.02 8.90 13.91
N HIS A 62 -14.18 8.36 14.80
CA HIS A 62 -14.33 7.00 15.33
C HIS A 62 -15.53 6.86 16.28
N GLU A 63 -15.73 7.85 17.16
CA GLU A 63 -16.88 7.91 18.05
C GLU A 63 -18.19 8.05 17.26
N GLN A 64 -18.20 8.91 16.24
CA GLN A 64 -19.34 9.04 15.33
C GLN A 64 -19.67 7.70 14.67
N ALA A 65 -18.68 7.02 14.08
CA ALA A 65 -18.88 5.73 13.41
C ALA A 65 -19.38 4.62 14.37
N LYS A 66 -19.03 4.69 15.67
CA LYS A 66 -19.56 3.79 16.70
C LYS A 66 -21.00 4.12 17.12
N ASN A 67 -21.36 5.40 17.09
CA ASN A 67 -22.63 5.93 17.62
C ASN A 67 -23.74 6.09 16.56
N GLU A 68 -23.47 5.81 15.28
CA GLU A 68 -24.48 5.75 14.21
C GLU A 68 -25.55 4.68 14.51
N ARG A 69 -26.57 5.04 15.31
CA ARG A 69 -27.80 4.26 15.50
C ARG A 69 -28.81 4.68 14.43
N PRO A 70 -29.46 3.74 13.72
CA PRO A 70 -30.51 4.09 12.77
C PRO A 70 -31.71 4.69 13.52
N GLY A 71 -31.96 5.99 13.35
CA GLY A 71 -33.19 6.67 13.81
C GLY A 71 -33.04 7.75 14.88
N ALA A 72 -31.84 8.09 15.36
CA ALA A 72 -31.66 9.25 16.22
C ALA A 72 -31.50 10.53 15.38
N ALA A 73 -32.19 11.61 15.75
CA ALA A 73 -32.02 12.93 15.15
C ALA A 73 -30.58 13.41 15.40
N ALA A 74 -29.70 13.20 14.43
CA ALA A 74 -28.28 13.46 14.59
C ALA A 74 -28.00 14.96 14.43
N ALA A 75 -27.24 15.52 15.37
CA ALA A 75 -26.45 16.72 15.12
C ALA A 75 -25.65 16.53 13.81
N ALA A 76 -25.33 17.63 13.11
CA ALA A 76 -24.56 17.56 11.87
C ALA A 76 -23.31 16.67 12.07
N PRO A 77 -23.03 15.72 11.16
CA PRO A 77 -21.90 14.81 11.30
C PRO A 77 -20.60 15.63 11.37
N PHE A 78 -19.68 15.21 12.24
CA PHE A 78 -18.34 15.76 12.29
C PHE A 78 -17.63 15.48 10.96
N VAL A 79 -17.02 16.52 10.41
CA VAL A 79 -16.29 16.46 9.13
C VAL A 79 -14.82 16.81 9.40
N ASP A 80 -13.91 15.97 8.90
CA ASP A 80 -12.48 16.32 8.88
C ASP A 80 -12.28 17.49 7.91
N HIS A 81 -11.85 18.63 8.45
CA HIS A 81 -11.63 19.87 7.72
C HIS A 81 -10.26 19.92 7.03
N ARG A 82 -9.40 18.91 7.23
CA ARG A 82 -8.05 18.88 6.65
C ARG A 82 -8.11 18.32 5.24
N HIS A 83 -7.95 19.18 4.24
CA HIS A 83 -7.78 18.75 2.86
C HIS A 83 -6.29 18.63 2.53
N SER A 84 -5.89 17.49 1.97
CA SER A 84 -4.50 17.20 1.60
C SER A 84 -4.44 16.50 0.25
N LEU A 85 -3.36 16.73 -0.50
CA LEU A 85 -3.08 16.07 -1.77
C LEU A 85 -1.82 15.22 -1.62
N THR A 86 -2.00 13.89 -1.67
CA THR A 86 -0.94 12.93 -1.37
C THR A 86 -0.91 11.80 -2.39
N ILE A 87 0.30 11.41 -2.80
CA ILE A 87 0.56 10.23 -3.63
C ILE A 87 0.82 9.05 -2.69
N LEU A 88 -0.06 8.05 -2.76
CA LEU A 88 -0.07 6.90 -1.85
C LEU A 88 0.41 5.61 -2.54
N ALA A 89 1.22 4.84 -1.82
CA ALA A 89 1.57 3.47 -2.16
C ALA A 89 0.78 2.49 -1.28
N ARG A 90 0.02 1.57 -1.90
CA ARG A 90 -0.79 0.58 -1.16
C ARG A 90 -0.03 -0.73 -0.93
N PRO A 91 -0.02 -1.26 0.31
CA PRO A 91 0.63 -2.52 0.62
C PRO A 91 0.00 -3.71 -0.13
N PRO A 92 0.81 -4.69 -0.56
CA PRO A 92 0.32 -5.94 -1.11
C PRO A 92 -0.40 -6.74 -0.03
N GLN A 93 -1.15 -7.77 -0.44
CA GLN A 93 -2.04 -8.48 0.47
C GLN A 93 -1.30 -9.14 1.64
N HIS A 94 -0.10 -9.66 1.41
CA HIS A 94 0.67 -10.32 2.47
C HIS A 94 1.20 -9.35 3.52
N ILE A 95 1.61 -8.14 3.14
CA ILE A 95 1.96 -7.08 4.09
C ILE A 95 0.73 -6.63 4.88
N ARG A 96 -0.44 -6.53 4.24
CA ARG A 96 -1.70 -6.25 4.95
C ARG A 96 -2.08 -7.35 5.95
N ASN A 97 -1.80 -8.61 5.62
CA ASN A 97 -2.01 -9.73 6.54
C ASN A 97 -1.02 -9.68 7.71
N LEU A 98 0.26 -9.41 7.43
CA LEU A 98 1.29 -9.21 8.46
C LEU A 98 0.91 -8.08 9.41
N ILE A 99 0.47 -6.94 8.88
CA ILE A 99 -0.01 -5.81 9.70
C ILE A 99 -1.19 -6.23 10.56
N LYS A 100 -2.15 -6.99 10.01
CA LYS A 100 -3.28 -7.48 10.79
C LYS A 100 -2.84 -8.36 11.97
N GLU A 101 -1.89 -9.27 11.74
CA GLU A 101 -1.32 -10.13 12.79
C GLU A 101 -0.64 -9.28 13.88
N ILE A 102 0.15 -8.28 13.48
CA ILE A 102 0.79 -7.33 14.40
C ILE A 102 -0.26 -6.54 15.20
N GLN A 103 -1.30 -6.01 14.54
CA GLN A 103 -2.35 -5.23 15.20
C GLN A 103 -3.07 -6.07 16.28
N GLN A 104 -3.34 -7.35 16.00
CA GLN A 104 -3.94 -8.26 16.99
C GLN A 104 -3.04 -8.45 18.21
N GLU A 105 -1.74 -8.64 18.02
CA GLU A 105 -0.79 -8.78 19.13
C GLU A 105 -0.68 -7.50 19.99
N ILE A 106 -0.85 -6.32 19.40
CA ILE A 106 -0.82 -5.04 20.12
C ILE A 106 -2.16 -4.79 20.85
N GLU A 107 -3.28 -5.15 20.22
CA GLU A 107 -4.63 -5.02 20.79
C GLU A 107 -4.78 -5.74 22.13
N ASP A 108 -4.09 -6.87 22.32
CA ASP A 108 -4.07 -7.62 23.58
C ASP A 108 -3.56 -6.80 24.78
N VAL A 109 -2.65 -5.83 24.55
CA VAL A 109 -2.03 -5.00 25.61
C VAL A 109 -2.60 -3.58 25.62
N ALA A 110 -3.08 -3.10 24.48
CA ALA A 110 -3.59 -1.74 24.30
C ALA A 110 -4.88 -1.70 23.45
N PRO A 111 -6.02 -2.19 23.99
CA PRO A 111 -7.27 -2.30 23.25
C PRO A 111 -7.96 -0.96 22.95
N SER A 112 -7.56 0.11 23.65
CA SER A 112 -8.06 1.48 23.44
C SER A 112 -7.48 2.17 22.20
N LEU A 113 -6.45 1.60 21.59
CA LEU A 113 -5.85 2.12 20.37
C LEU A 113 -6.80 2.05 19.18
N TRP A 114 -6.69 3.04 18.29
CA TRP A 114 -7.29 2.92 16.97
C TRP A 114 -6.35 2.18 16.04
N PHE A 115 -6.77 1.02 15.54
CA PHE A 115 -6.02 0.26 14.54
C PHE A 115 -6.46 0.63 13.13
N THR A 116 -5.49 0.92 12.26
CA THR A 116 -5.77 1.31 10.87
C THR A 116 -6.42 0.15 10.11
N PRO A 117 -7.65 0.31 9.57
CA PRO A 117 -8.33 -0.78 8.89
C PRO A 117 -7.60 -1.24 7.62
N PRO A 118 -7.68 -2.51 7.21
CA PRO A 118 -6.90 -3.06 6.09
C PRO A 118 -7.08 -2.35 4.75
N ASN A 119 -8.23 -1.72 4.53
CA ASN A 119 -8.53 -0.97 3.30
C ASN A 119 -7.94 0.45 3.29
N TYR A 120 -7.58 0.98 4.47
CA TYR A 120 -6.97 2.28 4.65
C TYR A 120 -5.46 2.22 4.83
N LEU A 121 -4.86 1.04 4.94
CA LEU A 121 -3.40 0.89 5.00
C LEU A 121 -2.75 1.45 3.73
N HIS A 122 -1.81 2.38 3.90
CA HIS A 122 -1.04 3.01 2.85
C HIS A 122 0.30 3.54 3.38
N MET A 123 1.25 3.71 2.48
CA MET A 123 2.48 4.48 2.69
C MET A 123 2.39 5.77 1.88
N THR A 124 2.77 6.89 2.47
CA THR A 124 2.88 8.16 1.77
C THR A 124 4.17 8.19 0.95
N ALA A 125 4.07 8.17 -0.37
CA ALA A 125 5.23 8.31 -1.25
C ALA A 125 5.62 9.78 -1.40
N LEU A 126 4.64 10.66 -1.54
CA LEU A 126 4.82 12.11 -1.61
C LEU A 126 3.58 12.81 -1.05
N GLU A 127 3.78 13.81 -0.19
CA GLU A 127 2.73 14.74 0.21
C GLU A 127 2.97 16.05 -0.54
N VAL A 128 2.05 16.40 -1.44
CA VAL A 128 2.14 17.60 -2.30
C VAL A 128 1.64 18.81 -1.52
N ALA A 129 0.51 18.67 -0.84
CA ALA A 129 -0.07 19.70 0.02
C ALA A 129 -0.72 19.07 1.24
N SER A 130 -0.55 19.69 2.40
CA SER A 130 -1.10 19.24 3.68
C SER A 130 -1.95 20.33 4.31
N CYS A 131 -3.14 19.97 4.81
CA CYS A 131 -4.03 20.86 5.58
C CYS A 131 -4.30 22.21 4.91
N ARG A 132 -4.71 22.19 3.63
CA ARG A 132 -5.12 23.36 2.85
C ARG A 132 -6.64 23.48 2.81
N THR A 133 -7.12 24.62 2.30
CA THR A 133 -8.55 24.81 2.06
C THR A 133 -9.03 23.92 0.90
N GLU A 134 -10.31 23.54 0.90
CA GLU A 134 -10.90 22.74 -0.18
C GLU A 134 -10.68 23.36 -1.58
N PRO A 135 -10.91 24.68 -1.80
CA PRO A 135 -10.68 25.28 -3.12
C PRO A 135 -9.22 25.24 -3.57
N GLU A 136 -8.26 25.38 -2.64
CA GLU A 136 -6.83 25.25 -2.95
C GLU A 136 -6.50 23.82 -3.41
N ILE A 137 -6.97 22.79 -2.68
CA ILE A 137 -6.73 21.39 -3.07
C ILE A 137 -7.41 21.08 -4.40
N ASP A 138 -8.64 21.54 -4.63
CA ASP A 138 -9.33 21.35 -5.89
C ASP A 138 -8.60 22.00 -7.07
N GLY A 139 -8.03 23.19 -6.86
CA GLY A 139 -7.15 23.84 -7.82
C GLY A 139 -5.91 23.00 -8.16
N LEU A 140 -5.21 22.49 -7.13
CA LEU A 140 -4.04 21.62 -7.33
C LEU A 140 -4.42 20.31 -8.03
N VAL A 141 -5.56 19.71 -7.68
CA VAL A 141 -6.09 18.49 -8.33
C VAL A 141 -6.47 18.76 -9.78
N ALA A 142 -7.06 19.92 -10.08
CA ALA A 142 -7.42 20.31 -11.43
C ALA A 142 -6.16 20.53 -12.29
N GLN A 143 -5.13 21.20 -11.77
CA GLN A 143 -3.84 21.36 -12.43
C GLN A 143 -3.16 20.00 -12.67
N LEU A 144 -3.15 19.13 -11.66
CA LEU A 144 -2.62 17.76 -11.79
C LEU A 144 -3.37 16.98 -12.89
N LYS A 145 -4.70 17.01 -12.90
CA LYS A 145 -5.50 16.35 -13.95
C LYS A 145 -5.29 16.96 -15.34
N GLY A 146 -5.25 18.28 -15.43
CA GLY A 146 -5.11 19.03 -16.67
C GLY A 146 -3.75 18.85 -17.34
N SER A 147 -2.70 18.63 -16.54
CA SER A 147 -1.35 18.36 -17.06
C SER A 147 -1.19 16.99 -17.75
N GLY A 148 -2.14 16.06 -17.55
CA GLY A 148 -2.01 14.70 -18.08
C GLY A 148 -1.01 13.80 -17.33
N ILE A 149 -0.38 14.30 -16.26
CA ILE A 149 0.63 13.60 -15.46
C ILE A 149 0.15 12.35 -14.73
N ILE A 150 -1.15 12.16 -14.50
CA ILE A 150 -1.61 11.15 -13.52
C ILE A 150 -1.29 9.71 -13.94
N PRO A 151 -1.54 9.27 -15.20
CA PRO A 151 -1.02 8.01 -15.70
C PRO A 151 0.49 7.94 -15.48
N GLN A 152 1.15 9.09 -15.64
CA GLN A 152 2.54 9.37 -15.33
C GLN A 152 2.92 9.63 -13.84
N LEU A 153 2.06 9.39 -12.85
CA LEU A 153 2.54 9.14 -11.47
C LEU A 153 2.22 7.73 -10.99
N VAL A 154 1.19 7.12 -11.54
CA VAL A 154 0.68 5.81 -11.13
C VAL A 154 1.53 4.63 -11.60
N ASN A 155 1.96 4.59 -12.86
CA ASN A 155 2.88 3.57 -13.36
C ASN A 155 4.40 3.89 -13.11
N TYR A 156 4.82 4.65 -12.06
CA TYR A 156 6.22 5.21 -11.96
C TYR A 156 7.03 4.06 -11.51
N THR A 157 6.54 3.46 -10.43
CA THR A 157 6.81 2.10 -10.03
C THR A 157 6.63 1.04 -11.12
N TYR A 158 6.00 1.31 -12.28
CA TYR A 158 5.94 0.39 -13.40
C TYR A 158 7.23 0.33 -14.17
N TYR A 159 8.00 1.40 -14.23
CA TYR A 159 9.35 1.26 -14.71
C TYR A 159 10.35 1.42 -13.54
N HIS A 160 10.00 2.11 -12.44
CA HIS A 160 10.69 2.40 -11.15
C HIS A 160 10.33 1.59 -9.85
N ARG A 161 9.77 0.37 -9.86
CA ARG A 161 10.12 -0.82 -9.03
C ARG A 161 11.12 -0.48 -7.90
N THR A 162 10.69 -0.55 -6.66
CA THR A 162 11.56 -0.42 -5.49
C THR A 162 11.24 -1.55 -4.55
N ARG A 163 12.22 -1.99 -3.77
CA ARG A 163 12.06 -3.09 -2.80
C ARG A 163 12.11 -2.45 -1.44
N LEU A 164 11.18 -2.88 -0.61
CA LEU A 164 11.15 -2.53 0.79
C LEU A 164 11.15 -3.83 1.58
N PHE A 165 12.05 -3.92 2.54
CA PHE A 165 12.28 -5.12 3.34
C PHE A 165 12.63 -4.75 4.79
N ARG A 166 12.95 -5.77 5.59
CA ARG A 166 13.28 -5.65 7.01
C ARG A 166 12.20 -4.87 7.79
N PRO A 167 10.96 -5.38 7.83
CA PRO A 167 9.87 -4.72 8.56
C PRO A 167 10.23 -4.55 10.04
N VAL A 168 9.96 -3.36 10.59
CA VAL A 168 10.11 -3.01 12.01
C VAL A 168 9.02 -2.02 12.41
N ILE A 169 8.41 -2.23 13.56
CA ILE A 169 7.46 -1.29 14.16
C ILE A 169 8.23 -0.11 14.75
N SER A 170 7.93 1.07 14.23
CA SER A 170 8.32 2.36 14.80
C SER A 170 7.14 2.98 15.54
N TYR A 171 7.42 3.74 16.60
CA TYR A 171 6.39 4.34 17.43
C TYR A 171 6.88 5.68 17.99
N ASP A 172 5.92 6.56 18.29
CA ASP A 172 6.10 7.80 19.04
C ASP A 172 4.84 8.10 19.85
N ALA A 173 4.76 9.28 20.47
CA ALA A 173 3.62 9.67 21.29
C ALA A 173 2.29 9.81 20.51
N THR A 174 2.31 9.80 19.18
CA THR A 174 1.14 10.02 18.31
C THR A 174 0.62 8.73 17.68
N ALA A 175 1.51 7.83 17.27
CA ALA A 175 1.15 6.71 16.42
C ALA A 175 2.18 5.57 16.43
N MET A 176 1.78 4.45 15.84
CA MET A 176 2.64 3.32 15.50
C MET A 176 2.60 3.07 13.99
N ALA A 177 3.75 2.73 13.43
CA ALA A 177 3.90 2.47 12.01
C ALA A 177 4.80 1.26 11.75
N LEU A 178 4.42 0.42 10.78
CA LEU A 178 5.30 -0.60 10.25
C LEU A 178 6.24 0.05 9.22
N SER A 179 7.50 0.18 9.58
CA SER A 179 8.57 0.76 8.78
C SER A 179 9.35 -0.30 8.02
N PHE A 180 9.85 0.08 6.84
CA PHE A 180 10.72 -0.70 5.98
C PHE A 180 11.92 0.17 5.57
N ILE A 181 12.96 -0.48 5.06
CA ILE A 181 14.08 0.21 4.43
C ILE A 181 14.20 -0.17 2.96
N PRO A 182 14.78 0.68 2.10
CA PRO A 182 15.11 0.29 0.73
C PRO A 182 16.11 -0.88 0.76
N GLU A 183 15.87 -1.89 -0.06
CA GLU A 183 16.87 -2.93 -0.31
C GLU A 183 17.86 -2.40 -1.35
N ALA A 184 19.14 -2.39 -1.00
CA ALA A 184 20.24 -2.39 -1.95
C ALA A 184 20.66 -3.83 -2.20
N ASP A 185 20.91 -4.20 -3.45
CA ASP A 185 21.35 -5.56 -3.75
C ASP A 185 22.71 -5.84 -3.10
N ASP A 186 22.82 -7.00 -2.44
CA ASP A 186 24.03 -7.42 -1.72
C ASP A 186 25.03 -8.17 -2.62
N GLY A 187 24.72 -8.32 -3.91
CA GLY A 187 25.53 -9.08 -4.85
C GLY A 187 25.51 -10.59 -4.60
N THR A 188 24.61 -11.09 -3.72
CA THR A 188 24.38 -12.53 -3.63
C THR A 188 23.57 -12.98 -4.84
N GLU A 189 24.15 -13.90 -5.64
CA GLU A 189 23.53 -14.47 -6.84
C GLU A 189 22.18 -15.16 -6.51
N ASN A 190 21.12 -14.39 -6.38
CA ASN A 190 19.76 -14.91 -6.40
C ASN A 190 19.40 -15.18 -7.86
N VAL A 191 19.76 -16.38 -8.33
CA VAL A 191 19.49 -17.00 -9.66
C VAL A 191 18.01 -16.91 -10.12
N ARG A 192 17.10 -16.36 -9.31
CA ARG A 192 15.67 -16.26 -9.58
C ARG A 192 15.23 -15.04 -10.41
N GLN A 193 16.01 -13.96 -10.55
CA GLN A 193 15.47 -12.70 -11.13
C GLN A 193 16.44 -11.80 -11.93
N GLN A 194 17.48 -12.33 -12.55
CA GLN A 194 18.58 -11.55 -13.14
C GLN A 194 18.29 -10.76 -14.44
N GLU A 195 17.07 -10.76 -14.99
CA GLU A 195 16.86 -10.22 -16.35
C GLU A 195 16.45 -8.72 -16.44
N TYR A 196 16.01 -8.03 -15.37
CA TYR A 196 15.46 -6.65 -15.49
C TYR A 196 15.48 -5.82 -14.18
N HIS A 197 16.58 -5.81 -13.42
CA HIS A 197 16.70 -4.93 -12.24
C HIS A 197 17.85 -3.94 -12.45
N ASP A 198 17.55 -2.66 -12.23
CA ASP A 198 18.55 -1.63 -11.99
C ASP A 198 18.81 -1.62 -10.48
N ASP A 199 19.91 -2.27 -10.09
CA ASP A 199 20.29 -2.47 -8.69
C ASP A 199 20.73 -1.15 -8.01
N GLU A 200 20.87 -0.08 -8.79
CA GLU A 200 21.18 1.27 -8.31
C GLU A 200 19.92 2.03 -7.83
N TYR A 201 18.72 1.53 -8.15
CA TYR A 201 17.49 2.30 -7.93
C TYR A 201 16.69 1.92 -6.65
N THR A 202 16.93 2.68 -5.57
CA THR A 202 16.21 2.58 -4.29
C THR A 202 14.83 3.29 -4.20
N TYR A 203 14.10 3.02 -3.12
CA TYR A 203 12.87 3.75 -2.74
C TYR A 203 13.10 5.26 -2.57
N HIS A 204 14.30 5.72 -2.20
CA HIS A 204 14.56 7.14 -2.07
C HIS A 204 14.59 7.85 -3.43
N HIS A 205 15.17 7.21 -4.44
CA HIS A 205 15.13 7.71 -5.82
C HIS A 205 13.68 7.82 -6.32
N LEU A 206 12.81 6.86 -5.98
CA LEU A 206 11.37 6.94 -6.29
C LEU A 206 10.71 8.20 -5.72
N ARG A 207 11.07 8.61 -4.50
CA ARG A 207 10.50 9.83 -3.90
C ARG A 207 11.03 11.08 -4.59
N ARG A 208 12.34 11.13 -4.86
CA ARG A 208 13.02 12.21 -5.58
C ARG A 208 12.41 12.43 -6.96
N ASP A 209 12.23 11.37 -7.71
CA ASP A 209 11.71 11.43 -9.07
C ASP A 209 10.21 11.81 -9.12
N VAL A 210 9.39 11.24 -8.24
CA VAL A 210 7.96 11.57 -8.13
C VAL A 210 7.78 13.03 -7.72
N SER A 211 8.62 13.53 -6.81
CA SER A 211 8.69 14.94 -6.43
C SER A 211 9.06 15.83 -7.63
N ALA A 212 10.08 15.45 -8.39
CA ALA A 212 10.55 16.21 -9.56
C ALA A 212 9.47 16.32 -10.65
N GLN A 213 8.74 15.24 -10.94
CA GLN A 213 7.64 15.29 -11.91
C GLN A 213 6.51 16.22 -11.46
N VAL A 214 6.12 16.16 -10.18
CA VAL A 214 5.10 17.04 -9.62
C VAL A 214 5.57 18.51 -9.64
N ALA A 215 6.86 18.78 -9.38
CA ALA A 215 7.42 20.11 -9.48
C ALA A 215 7.44 20.63 -10.93
N ALA A 216 7.73 19.76 -11.91
CA ALA A 216 7.83 20.12 -13.33
C ALA A 216 6.53 20.66 -13.95
N ILE A 217 5.37 20.31 -13.39
CA ILE A 217 4.07 20.87 -13.79
C ILE A 217 3.71 22.17 -13.05
N GLY A 218 4.65 22.74 -12.29
CA GLY A 218 4.48 24.00 -11.58
C GLY A 218 3.64 23.91 -10.30
N LEU A 219 3.53 22.73 -9.67
CA LEU A 219 2.88 22.62 -8.37
C LEU A 219 3.87 23.01 -7.25
N PRO A 220 3.49 23.89 -6.31
CA PRO A 220 4.37 24.31 -5.24
C PRO A 220 4.67 23.14 -4.30
N MET A 221 5.93 22.73 -4.26
CA MET A 221 6.41 21.60 -3.47
C MET A 221 6.93 22.07 -2.10
N LYS A 222 6.18 21.79 -1.03
CA LYS A 222 6.66 21.88 0.36
C LYS A 222 6.32 20.59 1.11
N PRO A 223 7.01 19.47 0.80
CA PRO A 223 6.68 18.19 1.39
C PRO A 223 7.03 18.20 2.88
N ARG A 224 6.10 17.80 3.75
CA ARG A 224 6.33 17.71 5.21
C ARG A 224 7.22 16.51 5.57
N TYR A 225 7.06 15.42 4.81
CA TYR A 225 7.77 14.16 5.05
C TYR A 225 8.96 14.04 4.10
N ILE A 226 10.09 14.65 4.48
CA ILE A 226 11.36 14.57 3.72
C ILE A 226 12.31 13.50 4.29
N ALA A 227 12.16 13.17 5.58
CA ALA A 227 13.02 12.20 6.26
C ALA A 227 13.08 10.84 5.53
N PRO A 228 14.21 10.11 5.62
CA PRO A 228 14.40 8.79 5.02
C PRO A 228 13.57 7.73 5.76
N SER A 229 12.29 7.64 5.39
CA SER A 229 11.32 6.74 6.01
C SER A 229 10.38 6.14 4.97
N ALA A 230 10.13 4.84 5.07
CA ALA A 230 9.13 4.11 4.28
C ALA A 230 8.22 3.37 5.27
N HIS A 231 7.08 3.93 5.62
CA HIS A 231 6.25 3.38 6.69
C HIS A 231 4.76 3.39 6.36
N VAL A 232 4.05 2.44 6.97
CA VAL A 232 2.58 2.35 6.96
C VAL A 232 2.10 2.56 8.38
N THR A 233 1.27 3.57 8.63
CA THR A 233 0.63 3.74 9.94
C THR A 233 -0.28 2.54 10.21
N ILE A 234 -0.09 1.90 11.37
CA ILE A 234 -0.86 0.71 11.78
C ILE A 234 -1.74 0.99 12.99
N ALA A 235 -1.38 1.95 13.85
CA ALA A 235 -2.20 2.36 14.98
C ALA A 235 -2.02 3.84 15.31
N ARG A 236 -3.01 4.46 15.95
CA ARG A 236 -2.99 5.83 16.47
C ARG A 236 -3.58 5.90 17.86
N PHE A 237 -3.07 6.81 18.68
CA PHE A 237 -3.66 7.13 19.97
C PHE A 237 -4.84 8.09 19.75
N ILE A 238 -6.05 7.61 20.06
CA ILE A 238 -7.29 8.40 20.00
C ILE A 238 -7.89 8.65 21.40
N THR A 239 -7.37 7.96 22.42
CA THR A 239 -7.72 8.17 23.82
C THR A 239 -6.47 7.97 24.68
N ARG A 240 -6.54 8.42 25.93
CA ARG A 240 -5.55 8.08 26.98
C ARG A 240 -6.01 6.91 27.84
N GLU A 241 -7.17 6.35 27.54
CA GLU A 241 -7.78 5.26 28.30
C GLU A 241 -6.89 4.02 28.27
N GLY A 242 -6.86 3.30 29.39
CA GLY A 242 -5.99 2.14 29.54
C GLY A 242 -4.56 2.47 29.97
N PHE A 243 -4.14 3.75 30.01
CA PHE A 243 -2.79 4.16 30.41
C PHE A 243 -2.75 5.10 31.63
N LEU A 244 -3.88 5.39 32.28
CA LEU A 244 -3.97 6.26 33.46
C LEU A 244 -4.09 5.42 34.74
N THR A 245 -3.52 5.91 35.85
CA THR A 245 -3.56 5.24 37.16
C THR A 245 -4.92 5.35 37.87
N GLU A 246 -5.75 6.35 37.52
CA GLU A 246 -7.10 6.56 38.09
C GLU A 246 -8.17 6.74 37.00
N ALA A 247 -9.41 6.33 37.30
CA ALA A 247 -10.55 6.49 36.40
C ALA A 247 -11.00 7.97 36.32
N PRO A 248 -11.66 8.43 35.23
CA PRO A 248 -11.85 9.85 34.90
C PRO A 248 -12.81 10.67 35.80
N GLY A 249 -13.06 10.25 37.04
CA GLY A 249 -14.06 10.83 37.94
C GLY A 249 -13.58 11.88 38.93
N SER A 250 -12.28 12.12 39.08
CA SER A 250 -11.70 12.91 40.18
C SER A 250 -10.87 14.11 39.71
N GLY A 251 -11.39 14.95 38.80
CA GLY A 251 -11.03 16.38 38.66
C GLY A 251 -9.56 16.81 38.44
N GLY A 252 -8.60 15.88 38.39
CA GLY A 252 -7.19 16.13 38.10
C GLY A 252 -6.77 15.38 36.83
N GLU A 253 -5.84 15.95 36.07
CA GLU A 253 -5.21 15.26 34.94
C GLU A 253 -4.59 13.95 35.46
N GLY A 254 -5.23 12.82 35.15
CA GLY A 254 -4.81 11.51 35.64
C GLY A 254 -3.34 11.25 35.34
N LYS A 255 -2.57 10.82 36.36
CA LYS A 255 -1.18 10.44 36.19
C LYS A 255 -1.09 9.20 35.30
N PHE A 256 -0.12 9.16 34.39
CA PHE A 256 0.13 7.99 33.56
C PHE A 256 0.68 6.83 34.39
N ASP A 257 0.24 5.62 34.05
CA ASP A 257 0.76 4.38 34.62
C ASP A 257 1.99 3.95 33.83
N ASP A 258 3.17 4.28 34.36
CA ASP A 258 4.48 3.97 33.78
C ASP A 258 4.62 2.47 33.44
N ASN A 259 3.99 1.59 34.23
CA ASN A 259 4.05 0.14 34.00
C ASN A 259 3.29 -0.26 32.74
N ARG A 260 2.15 0.40 32.44
CA ARG A 260 1.35 0.09 31.24
C ARG A 260 2.00 0.66 29.98
N VAL A 261 2.61 1.83 30.09
CA VAL A 261 3.44 2.38 29.01
C VAL A 261 4.60 1.42 28.74
N ALA A 262 5.35 1.01 29.77
CA ALA A 262 6.43 0.05 29.64
C ALA A 262 5.97 -1.30 29.06
N ALA A 263 4.81 -1.82 29.47
CA ALA A 263 4.25 -3.07 28.95
C ALA A 263 3.98 -3.00 27.45
N LEU A 264 3.41 -1.89 26.97
CA LEU A 264 3.19 -1.66 25.54
C LEU A 264 4.52 -1.60 24.77
N ILE A 265 5.49 -0.82 25.26
CA ILE A 265 6.81 -0.71 24.63
C ILE A 265 7.51 -2.06 24.56
N ASN A 266 7.50 -2.82 25.66
CA ASN A 266 8.10 -4.16 25.72
C ASN A 266 7.42 -5.13 24.74
N LYS A 267 6.09 -5.08 24.61
CA LYS A 267 5.36 -5.89 23.62
C LYS A 267 5.77 -5.53 22.19
N ILE A 268 5.92 -4.25 21.88
CA ILE A 268 6.38 -3.80 20.55
C ILE A 268 7.81 -4.27 20.27
N GLU A 269 8.71 -4.17 21.24
CA GLU A 269 10.09 -4.66 21.08
C GLU A 269 10.14 -6.19 20.87
N ALA A 270 9.33 -6.97 21.59
CA ALA A 270 9.21 -8.41 21.37
C ALA A 270 8.68 -8.75 19.97
N ILE A 271 7.70 -8.00 19.46
CA ILE A 271 7.23 -8.15 18.07
C ILE A 271 8.36 -7.81 17.10
N ASN A 272 9.12 -6.74 17.36
CA ASN A 272 10.27 -6.37 16.52
C ASN A 272 11.34 -7.46 16.48
N GLU A 273 11.64 -8.13 17.59
CA GLU A 273 12.55 -9.27 17.63
C GLU A 273 12.03 -10.45 16.80
N LYS A 274 10.74 -10.76 16.92
CA LYS A 274 10.08 -11.77 16.07
C LYS A 274 10.15 -11.40 14.59
N LEU A 275 9.90 -10.13 14.25
CA LEU A 275 9.98 -9.65 12.87
C LEU A 275 11.38 -9.79 12.30
N ARG A 276 12.42 -9.50 13.09
CA ARG A 276 13.83 -9.73 12.72
C ARG A 276 14.10 -11.21 12.51
N ALA A 277 13.67 -12.07 13.42
CA ALA A 277 13.94 -13.50 13.37
C ALA A 277 13.28 -14.22 12.18
N GLU A 278 12.06 -13.81 11.81
CA GLU A 278 11.24 -14.48 10.78
C GLU A 278 11.35 -13.86 9.39
N TYR A 279 11.50 -12.53 9.29
CA TYR A 279 11.32 -11.81 8.02
C TYR A 279 12.57 -11.08 7.52
N TRP A 280 13.63 -10.98 8.33
CA TRP A 280 14.89 -10.43 7.84
C TRP A 280 15.70 -11.52 7.13
N PRO A 281 16.39 -11.18 6.03
CA PRO A 281 17.27 -12.13 5.36
C PRO A 281 18.39 -12.57 6.30
N ARG A 282 18.68 -13.88 6.30
CA ARG A 282 19.85 -14.49 6.95
C ARG A 282 20.95 -14.66 5.92
N GLU A 283 22.21 -14.68 6.35
CA GLU A 283 23.33 -14.94 5.45
C GLU A 283 23.08 -16.22 4.65
N GLN A 284 23.20 -16.13 3.32
CA GLN A 284 23.04 -17.22 2.35
C GLN A 284 21.60 -17.80 2.17
N GLU A 285 20.56 -17.21 2.78
CA GLU A 285 19.16 -17.60 2.55
C GLU A 285 18.40 -16.57 1.70
N PRO A 286 17.50 -17.02 0.79
CA PRO A 286 16.69 -16.10 0.00
C PRO A 286 15.73 -15.29 0.89
N VAL A 287 15.58 -13.99 0.60
CA VAL A 287 14.74 -13.06 1.36
C VAL A 287 13.33 -13.63 1.59
N PRO A 288 12.84 -13.69 2.85
CA PRO A 288 11.50 -14.20 3.14
C PRO A 288 10.41 -13.35 2.46
N TRP A 289 9.69 -13.94 1.50
CA TRP A 289 8.69 -13.24 0.68
C TRP A 289 7.61 -12.50 1.49
N LYS A 290 7.32 -12.98 2.71
CA LYS A 290 6.30 -12.41 3.60
C LYS A 290 6.70 -11.05 4.18
N GLY A 291 7.99 -10.75 4.31
CA GLY A 291 8.51 -9.47 4.78
C GLY A 291 8.84 -8.48 3.66
N GLU A 292 8.83 -8.95 2.42
CA GLU A 292 9.22 -8.19 1.25
C GLU A 292 8.01 -7.54 0.58
N TRP A 293 8.05 -6.22 0.41
CA TRP A 293 7.03 -5.52 -0.36
C TRP A 293 7.47 -5.37 -1.82
N LEU A 294 6.90 -6.22 -2.67
CA LEU A 294 6.87 -6.12 -4.14
C LEU A 294 5.50 -5.62 -4.65
N VAL A 295 5.48 -4.98 -5.81
CA VAL A 295 4.27 -4.37 -6.39
C VAL A 295 3.99 -5.00 -7.79
N ASN A 296 3.11 -6.05 -8.01
CA ASN A 296 2.42 -6.55 -9.30
C ASN A 296 2.30 -8.13 -9.62
N VAL A 297 1.54 -8.61 -10.67
CA VAL A 297 1.20 -10.03 -11.14
C VAL A 297 1.66 -10.41 -12.61
N PRO A 298 2.08 -11.66 -12.97
CA PRO A 298 2.81 -11.98 -14.25
C PRO A 298 2.09 -12.76 -15.41
N LYS A 299 2.63 -12.69 -16.66
CA LYS A 299 2.21 -13.35 -17.96
C LYS A 299 2.42 -14.86 -18.06
N THR A 300 3.36 -15.38 -17.29
CA THR A 300 3.76 -16.79 -17.33
C THR A 300 3.73 -17.32 -15.91
N ARG A 301 3.21 -18.52 -15.73
CA ARG A 301 3.03 -19.10 -14.40
C ARG A 301 3.42 -20.57 -14.40
N ARG A 302 4.30 -20.97 -13.49
CA ARG A 302 4.60 -22.38 -13.23
C ARG A 302 3.48 -22.97 -12.38
N THR A 303 2.85 -24.04 -12.86
CA THR A 303 1.70 -24.67 -12.18
C THR A 303 1.54 -26.12 -12.66
N TYR A 304 0.82 -26.95 -11.90
CA TYR A 304 0.61 -28.36 -12.23
C TYR A 304 -0.10 -28.55 -13.59
N CYS A 305 0.48 -29.38 -14.47
CA CYS A 305 -0.10 -29.76 -15.74
C CYS A 305 -0.78 -31.14 -15.66
N LYS A 306 -2.06 -31.21 -16.04
CA LYS A 306 -2.84 -32.46 -16.09
C LYS A 306 -2.65 -33.26 -17.39
N GLY A 307 -1.76 -32.83 -18.29
CA GLY A 307 -1.46 -33.56 -19.52
C GLY A 307 -0.90 -34.95 -19.19
N LYS A 308 -1.36 -35.97 -19.91
CA LYS A 308 -1.01 -37.38 -19.62
C LYS A 308 0.50 -37.61 -19.59
N GLU A 309 1.25 -36.90 -20.44
CA GLU A 309 2.71 -36.98 -20.56
C GLU A 309 3.48 -36.04 -19.61
N CYS A 310 2.79 -35.09 -18.95
CA CYS A 310 3.45 -34.14 -18.04
C CYS A 310 3.31 -34.55 -16.58
N LYS A 311 2.06 -34.61 -16.06
CA LYS A 311 1.71 -34.86 -14.64
C LYS A 311 2.66 -34.20 -13.61
N LYS A 312 3.16 -33.00 -13.92
CA LYS A 312 4.15 -32.27 -13.11
C LYS A 312 3.98 -30.76 -13.24
N HIS A 313 4.71 -30.00 -12.43
CA HIS A 313 4.70 -28.53 -12.49
C HIS A 313 5.53 -28.03 -13.68
N THR A 314 4.83 -27.53 -14.69
CA THR A 314 5.43 -26.99 -15.93
C THR A 314 5.07 -25.52 -16.11
N GLN A 315 5.81 -24.85 -17.00
CA GLN A 315 5.52 -23.48 -17.38
C GLN A 315 4.22 -23.41 -18.20
N HIS A 316 3.35 -22.46 -17.86
CA HIS A 316 2.13 -22.19 -18.62
C HIS A 316 2.12 -20.77 -19.17
N LYS A 317 1.73 -20.63 -20.43
CA LYS A 317 1.37 -19.36 -21.06
C LYS A 317 -0.01 -18.96 -20.56
N VAL A 318 -0.13 -17.78 -19.95
CA VAL A 318 -1.40 -17.26 -19.44
C VAL A 318 -2.01 -16.36 -20.51
N THR A 319 -3.28 -16.59 -20.86
CA THR A 319 -4.08 -15.73 -21.75
C THR A 319 -5.42 -15.41 -21.10
N GLN A 320 -6.03 -14.27 -21.42
CA GLN A 320 -7.38 -13.97 -20.94
C GLN A 320 -8.39 -14.76 -21.78
N TYR A 321 -9.33 -15.43 -21.12
CA TYR A 321 -10.43 -16.07 -21.83
C TYR A 321 -11.32 -15.02 -22.49
N LYS A 322 -11.58 -15.19 -23.79
CA LYS A 322 -12.59 -14.45 -24.55
C LYS A 322 -13.65 -15.43 -25.03
N ALA A 323 -14.92 -15.02 -24.92
CA ALA A 323 -16.01 -15.78 -25.51
C ALA A 323 -15.87 -15.75 -27.04
N GLY A 324 -16.01 -16.90 -27.69
CA GLY A 324 -15.99 -17.00 -29.16
C GLY A 324 -17.28 -16.48 -29.78
N LYS A 325 -17.26 -16.25 -31.11
CA LYS A 325 -18.46 -15.92 -31.88
C LYS A 325 -19.51 -17.02 -31.69
N ALA A 326 -20.74 -16.62 -31.39
CA ALA A 326 -21.84 -17.56 -31.28
C ALA A 326 -22.09 -18.24 -32.65
N SER A 327 -22.10 -19.57 -32.66
CA SER A 327 -22.41 -20.34 -33.87
C SER A 327 -23.90 -20.25 -34.20
N LEU A 328 -24.21 -20.00 -35.48
CA LEU A 328 -25.58 -19.97 -35.99
C LEU A 328 -26.20 -21.36 -36.07
N PHE A 329 -25.37 -22.38 -36.26
CA PHE A 329 -25.80 -23.77 -36.41
C PHE A 329 -26.01 -24.49 -35.08
N ALA A 330 -25.65 -23.84 -33.97
CA ALA A 330 -25.96 -24.34 -32.63
C ALA A 330 -27.48 -24.59 -32.52
N GLN A 331 -27.87 -25.73 -31.96
CA GLN A 331 -29.26 -26.17 -31.91
C GLN A 331 -30.19 -25.10 -31.31
N GLY A 332 -29.74 -24.40 -30.27
CA GLY A 332 -30.50 -23.32 -29.63
C GLY A 332 -30.74 -22.12 -30.54
N LYS A 333 -29.75 -21.76 -31.38
CA LYS A 333 -29.87 -20.63 -32.32
C LYS A 333 -30.77 -20.98 -33.50
N ARG A 334 -30.60 -22.17 -34.11
CA ARG A 334 -31.53 -22.67 -35.16
C ARG A 334 -32.98 -22.70 -34.69
N ARG A 335 -33.21 -23.17 -33.46
CA ARG A 335 -34.56 -23.19 -32.86
C ARG A 335 -35.09 -21.79 -32.60
N TYR A 336 -34.26 -20.86 -32.13
CA TYR A 336 -34.66 -19.48 -31.89
C TYR A 336 -35.02 -18.77 -33.19
N ASP A 337 -34.22 -18.90 -34.24
CA ASP A 337 -34.46 -18.24 -35.53
C ASP A 337 -35.74 -18.74 -36.21
N ARG A 338 -35.97 -20.07 -36.18
CA ARG A 338 -37.24 -20.65 -36.64
C ARG A 338 -38.44 -20.22 -35.82
N LYS A 339 -38.26 -19.97 -34.51
CA LYS A 339 -39.34 -19.48 -33.65
C LYS A 339 -39.62 -17.99 -33.90
N GLN A 340 -38.59 -17.22 -34.24
CA GLN A 340 -38.66 -15.77 -34.42
C GLN A 340 -39.15 -15.36 -35.82
N SER A 341 -39.11 -16.25 -36.82
CA SER A 341 -39.61 -15.98 -38.18
C SER A 341 -41.13 -15.85 -38.22
N GLY A 342 -41.64 -14.88 -38.99
CA GLY A 342 -43.07 -14.61 -39.15
C GLY A 342 -43.56 -13.46 -38.28
N TYR A 343 -44.87 -13.44 -38.00
CA TYR A 343 -45.52 -12.39 -37.20
C TYR A 343 -45.60 -12.77 -35.71
N GLY A 344 -45.71 -11.78 -34.82
CA GLY A 344 -45.85 -12.01 -33.36
C GLY A 344 -44.74 -11.43 -32.48
N GLY A 345 -43.78 -10.70 -33.06
CA GLY A 345 -42.78 -9.94 -32.30
C GLY A 345 -41.73 -10.80 -31.58
N GLN A 346 -41.21 -10.30 -30.46
CA GLN A 346 -40.10 -10.94 -29.73
C GLN A 346 -40.57 -12.18 -28.94
N THR A 347 -40.08 -13.37 -29.31
CA THR A 347 -40.59 -14.66 -28.75
C THR A 347 -39.87 -15.19 -27.51
N LYS A 348 -38.78 -14.53 -27.08
CA LYS A 348 -37.97 -14.92 -25.92
C LYS A 348 -37.64 -13.72 -25.01
N PRO A 349 -37.61 -13.90 -23.68
CA PRO A 349 -37.34 -12.83 -22.73
C PRO A 349 -35.97 -12.16 -22.95
N VAL A 350 -35.95 -10.83 -22.79
CA VAL A 350 -34.73 -10.01 -22.79
C VAL A 350 -34.49 -9.50 -21.37
N PHE A 351 -33.26 -9.63 -20.87
CA PHE A 351 -32.93 -9.27 -19.50
C PHE A 351 -32.51 -7.80 -19.39
N HIS A 352 -33.22 -7.01 -18.56
CA HIS A 352 -32.98 -5.56 -18.42
C HIS A 352 -32.34 -5.13 -17.07
N LYS A 353 -32.50 -5.91 -15.99
CA LYS A 353 -32.11 -5.50 -14.63
C LYS A 353 -30.65 -5.86 -14.27
N LYS A 354 -29.67 -5.37 -15.03
CA LYS A 354 -28.26 -5.70 -14.81
C LYS A 354 -27.66 -4.94 -13.60
N ALA A 355 -27.53 -5.62 -12.46
CA ALA A 355 -26.93 -5.05 -11.25
C ALA A 355 -25.39 -5.13 -11.16
N LYS A 356 -24.75 -6.09 -11.85
CA LYS A 356 -23.30 -6.31 -11.72
C LYS A 356 -22.50 -5.43 -12.68
N THR A 357 -21.60 -4.64 -12.10
CA THR A 357 -20.67 -3.73 -12.82
C THR A 357 -19.39 -4.42 -13.29
N THR A 358 -19.05 -5.57 -12.72
CA THR A 358 -17.81 -6.33 -13.04
C THR A 358 -18.12 -7.77 -13.44
N LYS A 359 -17.14 -8.47 -14.01
CA LYS A 359 -17.19 -9.90 -14.33
C LYS A 359 -16.08 -10.65 -13.59
N LYS A 360 -16.25 -11.95 -13.37
CA LYS A 360 -15.13 -12.80 -12.93
C LYS A 360 -14.23 -13.02 -14.14
N ILE A 361 -12.97 -12.66 -14.02
CA ILE A 361 -11.99 -12.88 -15.08
C ILE A 361 -11.57 -14.35 -15.06
N VAL A 362 -11.50 -14.97 -16.24
CA VAL A 362 -11.02 -16.35 -16.40
C VAL A 362 -9.73 -16.32 -17.21
N LEU A 363 -8.71 -16.99 -16.69
CA LEU A 363 -7.42 -17.19 -17.34
C LEU A 363 -7.42 -18.53 -18.06
N ARG A 364 -6.90 -18.56 -19.28
CA ARG A 364 -6.57 -19.77 -20.04
C ARG A 364 -5.07 -20.00 -19.94
N LEU A 365 -4.71 -21.11 -19.31
CA LEU A 365 -3.34 -21.55 -19.05
C LEU A 365 -2.99 -22.66 -20.03
N GLU A 366 -2.02 -22.42 -20.91
CA GLU A 366 -1.54 -23.38 -21.90
C GLU A 366 -0.16 -23.89 -21.52
N CYS A 367 -0.02 -25.22 -21.33
CA CYS A 367 1.25 -25.84 -21.00
C CYS A 367 2.24 -25.72 -22.18
N THR A 368 3.47 -25.30 -21.91
CA THR A 368 4.48 -25.14 -22.96
C THR A 368 4.93 -26.48 -23.54
N ALA A 369 5.01 -27.53 -22.71
CA ALA A 369 5.47 -28.87 -23.08
C ALA A 369 4.43 -29.66 -23.90
N CYS A 370 3.23 -29.89 -23.35
CA CYS A 370 2.21 -30.75 -23.99
C CYS A 370 1.04 -30.01 -24.63
N LYS A 371 1.07 -28.66 -24.68
CA LYS A 371 0.00 -27.79 -25.22
C LYS A 371 -1.38 -27.95 -24.59
N GLN A 372 -1.50 -28.72 -23.51
CA GLN A 372 -2.75 -28.90 -22.78
C GLN A 372 -3.19 -27.57 -22.16
N LYS A 373 -4.49 -27.29 -22.26
CA LYS A 373 -5.09 -26.03 -21.82
C LYS A 373 -5.97 -26.26 -20.59
N LYS A 374 -5.88 -25.38 -19.59
CA LYS A 374 -6.75 -25.37 -18.41
C LYS A 374 -7.27 -23.96 -18.13
N GLN A 375 -8.45 -23.86 -17.53
CA GLN A 375 -9.06 -22.59 -17.15
C GLN A 375 -8.95 -22.34 -15.64
N LEU A 376 -8.73 -21.09 -15.23
CA LEU A 376 -8.67 -20.66 -13.84
C LEU A 376 -9.47 -19.37 -13.66
N SER A 377 -10.46 -19.37 -12.78
CA SER A 377 -11.26 -18.18 -12.47
C SER A 377 -10.65 -17.35 -11.33
N LEU A 378 -10.65 -16.03 -11.51
CA LEU A 378 -10.23 -15.05 -10.50
C LEU A 378 -11.45 -14.44 -9.78
N LYS A 379 -11.18 -13.70 -8.70
CA LYS A 379 -12.16 -12.81 -8.07
C LYS A 379 -12.55 -11.66 -9.02
N ARG A 380 -13.66 -10.97 -8.73
CA ARG A 380 -14.13 -9.84 -9.54
C ARG A 380 -13.19 -8.64 -9.36
N CYS A 381 -12.87 -7.96 -10.45
CA CYS A 381 -12.07 -6.73 -10.48
C CYS A 381 -12.67 -5.76 -11.51
N LYS A 382 -12.45 -4.45 -11.33
CA LYS A 382 -12.91 -3.41 -12.27
C LYS A 382 -11.96 -3.28 -13.46
N HIS A 383 -10.66 -3.29 -13.19
CA HIS A 383 -9.61 -3.26 -14.19
C HIS A 383 -8.81 -4.56 -14.13
N PHE A 384 -8.54 -5.15 -15.30
CA PHE A 384 -7.77 -6.38 -15.43
C PHE A 384 -6.92 -6.31 -16.69
N GLU A 385 -5.61 -6.35 -16.50
CA GLU A 385 -4.62 -6.47 -17.56
C GLU A 385 -3.90 -7.81 -17.41
N LEU A 386 -3.66 -8.48 -18.53
CA LEU A 386 -2.89 -9.70 -18.54
C LEU A 386 -1.61 -9.46 -19.30
N GLY A 387 -0.54 -9.36 -18.52
CA GLY A 387 0.71 -9.05 -19.11
C GLY A 387 0.83 -7.64 -19.61
N GLY A 388 0.38 -6.71 -18.78
CA GLY A 388 1.31 -5.65 -18.47
C GLY A 388 2.66 -6.30 -18.23
N ASP A 389 3.66 -5.87 -18.96
CA ASP A 389 4.59 -5.00 -18.30
C ASP A 389 4.62 -5.28 -16.77
N LYS A 390 5.72 -5.90 -16.37
CA LYS A 390 6.03 -6.35 -15.01
C LYS A 390 6.59 -5.13 -14.31
N LYS A 391 5.92 -4.51 -13.31
CA LYS A 391 6.21 -3.13 -12.82
C LYS A 391 7.71 -2.82 -12.58
N THR A 392 8.63 -2.69 -13.54
CA THR A 392 10.12 -2.57 -13.53
C THR A 392 10.60 -1.66 -12.42
N LYS A 393 11.82 -1.90 -11.88
CA LYS A 393 12.60 -1.11 -10.89
C LYS A 393 13.43 -0.07 -11.61
N GLY A 394 13.56 1.12 -11.07
CA GLY A 394 14.24 2.23 -11.75
C GLY A 394 13.83 2.93 -13.09
N ALA A 395 12.59 3.05 -13.59
CA ALA A 395 12.21 3.80 -14.81
C ALA A 395 10.91 4.66 -14.86
N ALA A 396 11.08 5.82 -15.50
CA ALA A 396 10.26 6.99 -15.31
C ALA A 396 8.89 6.68 -15.85
N LEU A 397 7.83 7.03 -15.13
CA LEU A 397 6.66 7.28 -15.93
C LEU A 397 6.98 8.42 -16.87
N VAL A 398 6.43 8.28 -18.06
CA VAL A 398 6.56 9.20 -19.19
C VAL A 398 5.32 10.10 -19.28
N PHE A 399 5.51 11.42 -19.10
CA PHE A 399 4.46 12.44 -19.27
C PHE A 399 3.96 12.35 -20.69
#